data_AF-A0A6C0EKT7-F1
#
_entry.id   AF-A0A6C0EKT7-F1
#
_cell.length_a   1.000
_cell.length_b   1.000
_cell.length_c   1.000
_cell.angle_alpha   90.00
_cell.angle_beta   90.00
_cell.angle_gamma   90.00
#
_symmetry.space_group_name_H-M   'P 1'
#
loop_
_entity.id
_entity.type
_entity.pdbx_description
1 polymer ?
#
loop_
_entity_poly.entity_id
_entity_poly.type
_entity_poly.pdbx_seq_one_letter_code
_entity_poly.pdbx_strand_id
1 'polypeptide(L)'
;MYEKRIKKEILNILDLYGNVSVIKEDLQYIIKIGIESNNNASKSQTGKIITIHLNSHYPFQPPPTLINNTNYIDMLCIKDTFVKEKIQSIYKVGCLCSKSIICPNIWSPSNKLENIVDEIKKNNKIIKNIYCMKFTYMLCRSYGIYCLEIPELICKNYI
;
A
#
# COMPACT_ATOMS: atom_id res chain seq x y z
N MET A 1 -17.15 -2.39 24.39
CA MET A 1 -15.84 -3.03 24.07
C MET A 1 -15.24 -2.45 22.79
N TYR A 2 -16.04 -2.38 21.71
CA TYR A 2 -15.76 -1.72 20.43
C TYR A 2 -15.03 -0.36 20.52
N GLU A 3 -15.66 0.67 21.10
CA GLU A 3 -15.12 2.04 21.10
C GLU A 3 -13.78 2.17 21.85
N LYS A 4 -13.60 1.43 22.95
CA LYS A 4 -12.35 1.46 23.73
C LYS A 4 -11.17 1.01 22.89
N ARG A 5 -11.38 -0.04 22.07
CA ARG A 5 -10.35 -0.56 21.16
C ARG A 5 -10.02 0.46 20.07
N ILE A 6 -11.04 1.01 19.40
CA ILE A 6 -10.85 2.00 18.32
C ILE A 6 -10.07 3.21 18.82
N LYS A 7 -10.43 3.75 19.99
CA LYS A 7 -9.71 4.89 20.59
C LYS A 7 -8.22 4.57 20.81
N LYS A 8 -7.91 3.38 21.34
CA LYS A 8 -6.53 2.93 21.54
C LYS A 8 -5.76 2.82 20.22
N GLU A 9 -6.37 2.22 19.21
CA GLU A 9 -5.71 2.04 17.91
C GLU A 9 -5.55 3.36 17.14
N ILE A 10 -6.49 4.29 17.26
CA ILE A 10 -6.36 5.65 16.70
C ILE A 10 -5.17 6.38 17.32
N LEU A 11 -5.03 6.35 18.64
CA LEU A 11 -3.89 6.97 19.32
C LEU A 11 -2.56 6.40 18.82
N ASN A 12 -2.49 5.07 18.71
CA ASN A 12 -1.30 4.40 18.19
C ASN A 12 -1.00 4.76 16.72
N ILE A 13 -2.02 4.90 15.88
CA ILE A 13 -1.86 5.35 14.48
C ILE A 13 -1.40 6.81 14.40
N LEU A 14 -1.93 7.68 15.27
CA LEU A 14 -1.49 9.08 15.39
C LEU A 14 0.00 9.15 15.77
N ASP A 15 0.41 8.36 16.77
CA ASP A 15 1.79 8.32 17.24
C ASP A 15 2.76 7.81 16.14
N LEU A 16 2.34 6.82 15.35
CA LEU A 16 3.19 6.21 14.33
C LEU A 16 3.33 7.02 13.04
N TYR A 17 2.29 7.74 12.62
CA TYR A 17 2.25 8.35 11.29
C TYR A 17 2.08 9.86 11.28
N GLY A 18 1.64 10.49 12.37
CA GLY A 18 1.53 11.95 12.55
C GLY A 18 0.48 12.65 11.67
N ASN A 19 0.36 12.29 10.40
CA ASN A 19 -0.57 12.87 9.43
C ASN A 19 -1.86 12.04 9.35
N VAL A 20 -2.67 12.10 10.40
CA VAL A 20 -3.91 11.32 10.54
C VAL A 20 -5.06 12.26 10.83
N SER A 21 -6.15 12.13 10.07
CA SER A 21 -7.44 12.76 10.38
C SER A 21 -8.48 11.69 10.66
N VAL A 22 -9.35 11.95 11.63
CA VAL A 22 -10.40 11.02 12.07
C VAL A 22 -11.73 11.75 11.98
N ILE A 23 -12.68 11.14 11.29
CA ILE A 23 -14.07 11.59 11.19
C ILE A 23 -14.93 10.55 11.90
N LYS A 24 -15.81 11.00 12.80
CA LYS A 24 -16.83 10.14 13.43
C LYS A 24 -18.19 10.53 12.87
N GLU A 25 -18.88 9.57 12.25
CA GLU A 25 -20.23 9.71 11.71
C GLU A 25 -21.10 8.63 12.35
N ASP A 26 -22.04 9.02 13.21
CA ASP A 26 -22.88 8.10 13.99
C ASP A 26 -22.09 6.99 14.72
N LEU A 27 -22.26 5.75 14.26
CA LEU A 27 -21.63 4.53 14.78
C LEU A 27 -20.41 4.10 13.95
N GLN A 28 -19.90 4.97 13.08
CA GLN A 28 -18.77 4.71 12.19
C GLN A 28 -17.61 5.66 12.46
N TYR A 29 -16.40 5.16 12.21
CA TYR A 29 -15.18 5.96 12.20
C TYR A 29 -14.53 5.86 10.82
N ILE A 30 -14.18 7.00 10.24
CA ILE A 30 -13.40 7.09 9.02
C ILE A 30 -12.03 7.65 9.40
N ILE A 31 -11.00 6.84 9.22
CA ILE A 31 -9.62 7.21 9.52
C ILE A 31 -8.88 7.45 8.22
N LYS A 32 -8.36 8.65 8.03
CA LYS A 32 -7.57 9.03 6.85
C LYS A 32 -6.12 9.26 7.27
N ILE A 33 -5.20 8.56 6.64
CA ILE A 33 -3.76 8.58 6.95
C ILE A 33 -3.03 9.06 5.70
N GLY A 34 -2.35 10.20 5.80
CA GLY A 34 -1.46 10.70 4.76
C GLY A 34 -0.14 9.93 4.77
N ILE A 35 0.23 9.37 3.61
CA ILE A 35 1.57 8.82 3.38
C ILE A 35 2.36 9.83 2.58
N GLU A 36 3.29 10.51 3.26
CA GLU A 36 4.27 11.35 2.61
C GLU A 36 5.31 10.50 1.87
N SER A 37 5.69 10.97 0.68
CA SER A 37 6.81 10.39 -0.06
C SER A 37 8.08 11.09 0.40
N ASN A 38 8.99 10.35 1.05
CA ASN A 38 10.28 10.87 1.58
C ASN A 38 11.26 11.38 0.49
N ASN A 39 10.79 11.71 -0.70
CA ASN A 39 11.64 12.25 -1.74
C ASN A 39 11.57 13.78 -1.67
N ASN A 40 12.68 14.40 -1.29
CA ASN A 40 12.91 15.85 -1.23
C ASN A 40 12.85 16.56 -2.61
N ALA A 41 12.08 16.05 -3.57
CA ALA A 41 11.94 16.62 -4.91
C ALA A 41 10.47 17.01 -5.15
N SER A 42 10.25 18.32 -5.09
CA SER A 42 9.11 19.06 -5.67
C SER A 42 7.74 18.91 -4.98
N LYS A 43 7.36 20.02 -4.32
CA LYS A 43 6.03 20.34 -3.78
C LYS A 43 4.96 20.38 -4.90
N SER A 44 4.48 19.24 -5.37
CA SER A 44 3.17 19.14 -6.05
C SER A 44 2.61 17.72 -6.17
N GLN A 45 3.25 16.70 -5.59
CA GLN A 45 2.68 15.36 -5.55
C GLN A 45 1.66 15.25 -4.41
N THR A 46 0.39 15.17 -4.77
CA THR A 46 -0.70 14.73 -3.88
C THR A 46 -0.28 13.44 -3.19
N GLY A 47 0.01 13.51 -1.88
CA GLY A 47 0.38 12.35 -1.08
C GLY A 47 -0.67 11.24 -1.17
N LYS A 48 -0.25 9.98 -1.04
CA LYS A 48 -1.23 8.87 -1.01
C LYS A 48 -2.00 8.94 0.31
N ILE A 49 -3.33 8.87 0.24
CA ILE A 49 -4.19 8.85 1.42
C ILE A 49 -4.75 7.44 1.58
N ILE A 50 -4.46 6.80 2.71
CA ILE A 50 -5.15 5.58 3.13
C ILE A 50 -6.42 6.00 3.87
N THR A 51 -7.57 5.46 3.48
CA THR A 51 -8.84 5.64 4.19
C THR A 51 -9.32 4.30 4.72
N ILE A 52 -9.58 4.19 6.02
CA ILE A 52 -10.07 3.00 6.69
C ILE A 52 -11.46 3.29 7.29
N HIS A 53 -12.46 2.51 6.91
CA HIS A 53 -13.83 2.63 7.40
C HIS A 53 -14.08 1.59 8.49
N LEU A 54 -14.28 2.04 9.72
CA LEU A 54 -14.63 1.19 10.85
C LEU A 54 -16.13 1.27 11.11
N ASN A 55 -16.79 0.13 11.08
CA ASN A 55 -18.19 -0.03 11.44
C ASN A 55 -18.33 -0.86 12.73
N SER A 56 -19.56 -1.06 13.20
CA SER A 56 -19.87 -1.81 14.42
C SER A 56 -19.39 -3.27 14.46
N HIS A 57 -19.02 -3.86 13.32
CA HIS A 57 -18.54 -5.24 13.23
C HIS A 57 -17.04 -5.37 13.45
N TYR A 58 -16.28 -4.27 13.35
CA TYR A 58 -14.87 -4.27 13.74
C TYR A 58 -14.75 -4.58 15.25
N PRO A 59 -13.79 -5.37 15.73
CA PRO A 59 -12.66 -5.98 15.02
C PRO A 59 -12.94 -7.40 14.50
N PHE A 60 -14.19 -7.86 14.53
CA PHE A 60 -14.54 -9.22 14.09
C PHE A 60 -14.66 -9.34 12.57
N GLN A 61 -14.74 -8.21 11.86
CA GLN A 61 -14.64 -8.13 10.41
C GLN A 61 -13.53 -7.15 10.00
N PRO A 62 -12.83 -7.41 8.89
CA PRO A 62 -11.83 -6.49 8.36
C PRO A 62 -12.52 -5.19 7.93
N PRO A 63 -11.91 -4.03 8.21
CA PRO A 63 -12.49 -2.77 7.78
C PRO A 63 -12.24 -2.53 6.29
N PRO A 64 -13.23 -2.02 5.54
CA PRO A 64 -13.01 -1.54 4.17
C PRO A 64 -11.88 -0.51 4.15
N THR A 65 -10.92 -0.74 3.25
CA THR A 65 -9.71 0.07 3.15
C THR A 65 -9.51 0.57 1.73
N LEU A 66 -9.26 1.86 1.58
CA LEU A 66 -9.08 2.54 0.30
C LEU A 66 -7.72 3.23 0.26
N ILE A 67 -7.13 3.33 -0.93
CA ILE A 67 -5.98 4.17 -1.22
C ILE A 67 -6.41 5.15 -2.32
N ASN A 68 -6.39 6.45 -2.04
CA ASN A 68 -6.87 7.48 -2.98
C ASN A 68 -8.24 7.13 -3.59
N ASN A 69 -9.20 6.75 -2.73
CA ASN A 69 -10.56 6.32 -3.10
C ASN A 69 -10.67 5.03 -3.92
N THR A 70 -9.57 4.29 -4.12
CA THR A 70 -9.58 2.97 -4.78
C THR A 70 -9.54 1.87 -3.73
N ASN A 71 -10.39 0.85 -3.85
CA ASN A 71 -10.39 -0.26 -2.89
C ASN A 71 -9.03 -0.98 -2.91
N TYR A 72 -8.41 -1.12 -1.74
CA TYR A 72 -7.08 -1.70 -1.64
C TYR A 72 -7.03 -3.17 -2.11
N ILE A 73 -8.07 -3.97 -1.87
CA ILE A 73 -8.11 -5.37 -2.34
C ILE A 73 -8.06 -5.43 -3.86
N ASP A 74 -8.80 -4.56 -4.54
CA ASP A 74 -8.82 -4.51 -6.01
C ASP A 74 -7.43 -4.16 -6.58
N MET A 75 -6.67 -3.33 -5.87
CA MET A 75 -5.28 -3.01 -6.25
C MET A 75 -4.32 -4.19 -6.10
N LEU A 76 -4.65 -5.18 -5.26
CA LEU A 76 -3.85 -6.40 -5.09
C LEU A 76 -4.18 -7.48 -6.14
N CYS A 77 -5.29 -7.34 -6.85
CA CYS A 77 -5.73 -8.22 -7.94
C CYS A 77 -4.96 -7.91 -9.24
N ILE A 78 -3.71 -8.34 -9.30
CA ILE A 78 -2.80 -8.06 -10.42
C ILE A 78 -3.17 -8.92 -11.64
N LYS A 79 -3.55 -8.25 -12.73
CA LYS A 79 -3.90 -8.88 -14.01
C LYS A 79 -2.70 -9.11 -14.93
N ASP A 80 -1.62 -8.37 -14.72
CA ASP A 80 -0.41 -8.47 -15.53
C ASP A 80 0.32 -9.79 -15.25
N THR A 81 0.46 -10.63 -16.28
CA THR A 81 1.06 -11.98 -16.18
C THR A 81 2.53 -11.93 -15.78
N PHE A 82 3.32 -11.03 -16.38
CA PHE A 82 4.72 -10.85 -16.01
C PHE A 82 4.85 -10.48 -14.54
N VAL A 83 4.05 -9.53 -14.06
CA VAL A 83 4.09 -9.10 -12.66
C VAL A 83 3.69 -10.25 -11.75
N LYS A 84 2.62 -10.97 -12.08
CA LYS A 84 2.14 -12.12 -11.29
C LYS A 84 3.19 -13.23 -11.18
N GLU A 85 3.84 -13.59 -12.29
CA GLU A 85 4.91 -14.58 -12.33
C GLU A 85 6.10 -14.17 -11.46
N LYS A 86 6.50 -12.89 -11.51
CA LYS A 86 7.59 -12.37 -10.68
C LYS A 86 7.24 -12.33 -9.20
N ILE A 87 6.00 -12.01 -8.84
CA ILE A 87 5.54 -12.10 -7.44
C ILE A 87 5.67 -13.56 -6.96
N GLN A 88 5.18 -14.51 -7.73
CA GLN A 88 5.27 -15.93 -7.39
C GLN A 88 6.73 -16.41 -7.30
N SER A 89 7.60 -16.02 -8.23
CA SER A 89 8.97 -16.52 -8.27
C SER A 89 9.84 -15.96 -7.15
N ILE A 90 9.73 -14.66 -6.87
CA ILE A 90 10.58 -13.91 -5.93
C ILE A 90 10.02 -14.01 -4.50
N TYR A 91 8.72 -13.77 -4.34
CA TYR A 91 8.09 -13.65 -3.02
C TYR A 91 7.35 -14.93 -2.59
N LYS A 92 7.24 -15.94 -3.47
CA LYS A 92 6.55 -17.22 -3.21
C LYS A 92 5.08 -17.04 -2.84
N VAL A 93 4.43 -16.04 -3.44
CA VAL A 93 3.02 -15.70 -3.21
C VAL A 93 2.24 -15.73 -4.53
N GLY A 94 1.13 -16.48 -4.57
CA GLY A 94 0.33 -16.62 -5.80
C GLY A 94 -0.54 -15.39 -6.12
N CYS A 95 -1.12 -14.75 -5.10
CA CYS A 95 -1.77 -13.44 -5.21
C CYS A 95 -1.50 -12.66 -3.92
N LEU A 96 -1.23 -11.37 -4.02
CA LEU A 96 -1.16 -10.49 -2.85
C LEU A 96 -2.52 -10.37 -2.17
N CYS A 97 -3.61 -10.44 -2.95
CA CYS A 97 -4.98 -10.37 -2.47
C CYS A 97 -5.36 -11.49 -1.48
N SER A 98 -4.96 -12.74 -1.76
CA SER A 98 -5.30 -13.90 -0.93
C SER A 98 -4.43 -14.04 0.33
N LYS A 99 -3.37 -13.24 0.42
CA LYS A 99 -2.49 -13.16 1.60
C LYS A 99 -2.65 -11.87 2.37
N SER A 100 -3.53 -10.97 1.91
CA SER A 100 -3.80 -9.72 2.59
C SER A 100 -4.52 -9.99 3.91
N ILE A 101 -4.10 -9.32 4.98
CA ILE A 101 -4.73 -9.40 6.29
C ILE A 101 -6.17 -8.90 6.25
N ILE A 102 -6.50 -7.97 5.34
CA ILE A 102 -7.87 -7.46 5.17
C ILE A 102 -8.76 -8.40 4.34
N CYS A 103 -8.20 -9.51 3.82
CA CYS A 103 -9.01 -10.56 3.24
C CYS A 103 -9.84 -11.23 4.34
N PRO A 104 -11.18 -11.41 4.18
CA PRO A 104 -12.03 -12.00 5.21
C PRO A 104 -11.58 -13.36 5.74
N ASN A 105 -10.95 -14.19 4.88
CA ASN A 105 -10.46 -15.52 5.26
C ASN A 105 -9.14 -15.49 6.07
N ILE A 106 -8.46 -14.35 6.13
CA ILE A 106 -7.18 -14.16 6.83
C ILE A 106 -7.34 -13.23 8.04
N TRP A 107 -8.35 -12.36 8.00
CA TRP A 107 -8.59 -11.41 9.07
C TRP A 107 -8.84 -12.11 10.40
N SER A 108 -8.22 -11.58 11.44
CA SER A 108 -8.42 -11.99 12.82
C SER A 108 -8.64 -10.74 13.67
N PRO A 109 -9.47 -10.80 14.73
CA PRO A 109 -9.56 -9.73 15.71
C PRO A 109 -8.23 -9.37 16.38
N SER A 110 -7.17 -10.18 16.26
CA SER A 110 -5.83 -9.77 16.72
C SER A 110 -5.17 -8.71 15.83
N ASN A 111 -5.60 -8.59 14.56
CA ASN A 111 -5.08 -7.61 13.62
C ASN A 111 -5.55 -6.20 14.00
N LYS A 112 -4.62 -5.24 13.92
CA LYS A 112 -4.83 -3.84 14.25
C LYS A 112 -4.70 -2.95 13.00
N LEU A 113 -5.13 -1.70 13.12
CA LEU A 113 -5.00 -0.69 12.07
C LEU A 113 -3.55 -0.52 11.58
N GLU A 114 -2.57 -0.57 12.50
CA GLU A 114 -1.14 -0.47 12.16
C GLU A 114 -0.71 -1.58 11.19
N ASN A 115 -1.23 -2.80 11.38
CA ASN A 115 -0.89 -3.93 10.53
C ASN A 115 -1.41 -3.72 9.10
N ILE A 116 -2.56 -3.04 8.94
CA ILE A 116 -3.14 -2.72 7.62
C ILE A 116 -2.22 -1.75 6.88
N VAL A 117 -1.78 -0.69 7.57
CA VAL A 117 -0.89 0.32 6.98
C VAL A 117 0.46 -0.28 6.62
N ASP A 118 1.04 -1.10 7.49
CA ASP A 118 2.31 -1.77 7.25
C ASP A 118 2.23 -2.75 6.08
N GLU A 119 1.14 -3.50 5.96
CA GLU A 119 0.91 -4.35 4.80
C GLU A 119 0.83 -3.53 3.51
N ILE A 120 0.07 -2.43 3.50
CA ILE A 120 -0.04 -1.55 2.33
C ILE A 120 1.35 -1.07 1.90
N LYS A 121 2.19 -0.62 2.84
CA LYS A 121 3.58 -0.20 2.56
C LYS A 121 4.40 -1.34 1.97
N LYS A 122 4.31 -2.54 2.56
CA LYS A 122 5.01 -3.74 2.10
C LYS A 122 4.60 -4.13 0.68
N ASN A 123 3.29 -4.25 0.42
CA ASN A 123 2.76 -4.65 -0.87
C ASN A 123 3.05 -3.58 -1.95
N ASN A 124 2.96 -2.29 -1.61
CA ASN A 124 3.35 -1.21 -2.51
C ASN A 124 4.85 -1.29 -2.88
N LYS A 125 5.73 -1.63 -1.94
CA LYS A 125 7.16 -1.85 -2.22
C LYS A 125 7.38 -3.03 -3.17
N ILE A 126 6.70 -4.14 -2.94
CA ILE A 126 6.75 -5.34 -3.81
C ILE A 126 6.33 -4.98 -5.23
N ILE A 127 5.15 -4.37 -5.38
CA ILE A 127 4.57 -3.99 -6.68
C ILE A 127 5.51 -3.02 -7.39
N LYS A 128 5.98 -1.96 -6.71
CA LYS A 128 6.90 -0.98 -7.27
C LYS A 128 8.17 -1.63 -7.80
N ASN A 129 8.80 -2.51 -7.01
CA ASN A 129 10.04 -3.18 -7.42
C ASN A 129 9.86 -4.00 -8.70
N ILE A 130 8.76 -4.73 -8.83
CA ILE A 130 8.51 -5.59 -9.99
C ILE A 130 8.21 -4.74 -11.23
N TYR A 131 7.43 -3.66 -11.10
CA TYR A 131 7.21 -2.73 -12.21
C TYR A 131 8.51 -2.03 -12.62
N CYS A 132 9.35 -1.62 -11.67
CA CYS A 132 10.68 -1.09 -11.98
C CYS A 132 11.50 -2.10 -12.79
N MET A 133 11.55 -3.37 -12.38
CA MET A 133 12.22 -4.43 -13.15
C MET A 133 11.64 -4.56 -14.57
N LYS A 134 10.31 -4.56 -14.70
CA LYS A 134 9.63 -4.64 -16.01
C LYS A 134 10.02 -3.48 -16.92
N PHE A 135 9.95 -2.24 -16.41
CA PHE A 135 10.28 -1.05 -17.17
C PHE A 135 11.76 -1.01 -17.55
N THR A 136 12.66 -1.34 -16.62
CA THR A 136 14.09 -1.48 -16.89
C THR A 136 14.36 -2.47 -18.03
N TYR A 137 13.76 -3.65 -17.98
CA TYR A 137 13.90 -4.65 -19.04
C TYR A 137 13.38 -4.14 -20.39
N MET A 138 12.22 -3.48 -20.41
CA MET A 138 11.65 -2.90 -21.63
C MET A 138 12.53 -1.80 -22.22
N LEU A 139 13.08 -0.92 -21.38
CA LEU A 139 14.01 0.14 -21.81
C LEU A 139 15.28 -0.45 -22.41
N CYS A 140 15.93 -1.37 -21.68
CA CYS A 140 17.13 -2.07 -22.18
C CYS A 140 16.93 -2.68 -23.55
N ARG A 141 15.81 -3.39 -23.73
CA ARG A 141 15.45 -4.00 -25.01
C ARG A 141 15.18 -2.98 -26.11
N SER A 142 14.51 -1.87 -25.79
CA SER A 142 14.12 -0.86 -26.79
C SER A 142 15.31 -0.06 -27.30
N TYR A 143 16.29 0.20 -26.44
CA TYR A 143 17.47 1.00 -26.77
C TYR A 143 18.73 0.18 -27.07
N GLY A 144 18.66 -1.15 -26.93
CA GLY A 144 19.82 -2.03 -27.15
C GLY A 144 20.93 -1.82 -26.11
N ILE A 145 20.57 -1.42 -24.89
CA ILE A 145 21.50 -1.12 -23.79
C ILE A 145 21.38 -2.16 -22.67
N TYR A 146 22.47 -2.37 -21.94
CA TYR A 146 22.49 -3.18 -20.73
C TYR A 146 21.93 -2.41 -19.53
N CYS A 147 21.38 -3.13 -18.56
CA CYS A 147 20.84 -2.52 -17.33
C CYS A 147 21.88 -1.68 -16.59
N LEU A 148 23.16 -2.08 -16.67
CA LEU A 148 24.29 -1.39 -16.03
C LEU A 148 24.60 -0.03 -16.65
N GLU A 149 24.16 0.22 -17.89
CA GLU A 149 24.37 1.47 -18.62
C GLU A 149 23.27 2.50 -18.33
N ILE A 150 22.15 2.09 -17.70
CA ILE A 150 21.03 2.98 -17.38
C ILE A 150 21.43 4.17 -16.49
N PRO A 151 22.17 4.01 -15.39
CA PRO A 151 22.55 5.14 -14.54
C PRO A 151 23.32 6.21 -15.32
N GLU A 152 24.22 5.81 -16.22
CA GLU A 152 25.00 6.73 -17.04
C GLU A 152 24.13 7.54 -18.01
N LEU A 153 23.07 6.92 -18.57
CA LEU A 153 22.11 7.59 -19.45
C LEU A 153 21.20 8.56 -18.71
N ILE A 154 20.82 8.24 -17.47
CA ILE A 154 20.03 9.15 -16.63
C ILE A 154 20.89 10.38 -16.27
N CYS A 155 22.15 10.18 -15.87
CA CYS A 155 23.03 11.28 -15.51
C CYS A 155 23.40 12.19 -16.69
N LYS A 156 23.53 11.64 -17.92
CA LYS A 156 23.85 12.44 -19.12
C LYS A 156 22.69 13.33 -19.63
N ASN A 157 21.45 13.05 -19.24
CA ASN A 157 20.26 13.79 -19.71
C ASN A 157 19.72 14.82 -18.68
N TYR A 158 20.35 14.94 -17.52
CA TYR A 158 19.95 15.83 -16.43
C TYR A 158 21.09 16.77 -15.95
N ILE A 159 22.16 16.89 -16.73
CA ILE A 159 23.25 17.88 -16.61
C ILE A 159 23.27 18.67 -17.92
#